data_AF-A0A925F962-F1
#
_entry.id   AF-A0A925F962-F1
#
_cell.length_a   1.000
_cell.length_b   1.000
_cell.length_c   1.000
_cell.angle_alpha   90.00
_cell.angle_beta   90.00
_cell.angle_gamma   90.00
#
_symmetry.space_group_name_H-M   'P 1'
#
loop_
_entity.id
_entity.type
_entity.pdbx_description
1 polymer ?
#
loop_
_entity_poly.entity_id
_entity_poly.type
_entity_poly.pdbx_seq_one_letter_code
_entity_poly.pdbx_strand_id
1 'polypeptide(L)'
;MDFCEVGAPEGLAYPLFVNLFFLSTIAMKRKLALPLILVSWIALITVSCTGDVIEDLSLLREFVGRYGGSATNSANSADKKTMSMTITSGDNPVAGTYSLSGGGVTAQGNVTGTVLGLILNLTFKPDATGTTYTFSGTIVDANANITGTMSGMEAGKTVKYDVDLKK
;
A
#
# COMPACT_ATOMS: atom_id res chain seq x y z
N MET A 1 4.75 2.90 37.39
CA MET A 1 6.05 2.90 36.69
C MET A 1 6.38 1.45 36.53
N ASP A 2 5.81 0.84 35.51
CA ASP A 2 5.75 -0.61 35.37
C ASP A 2 6.62 -1.06 34.21
N PHE A 3 7.35 -2.13 34.52
CA PHE A 3 8.43 -2.73 33.77
C PHE A 3 7.95 -3.22 32.39
N CYS A 4 8.64 -2.82 31.32
CA CYS A 4 8.60 -3.56 30.06
C CYS A 4 9.66 -4.68 30.12
N GLU A 5 9.16 -5.89 30.34
CA GLU A 5 9.83 -7.14 30.05
C GLU A 5 9.94 -7.27 28.51
N VAL A 6 11.16 -7.30 27.97
CA VAL A 6 11.39 -7.46 26.53
C VAL A 6 12.02 -8.82 26.29
N GLY A 7 11.19 -9.76 25.84
CA GLY A 7 11.64 -10.95 25.14
C GLY A 7 12.29 -10.57 23.83
N ALA A 8 13.54 -10.97 23.66
CA ALA A 8 14.27 -10.83 22.41
C ALA A 8 13.67 -11.75 21.33
N PRO A 9 13.73 -11.34 20.06
CA PRO A 9 13.95 -12.29 18.99
C PRO A 9 15.31 -12.05 18.34
N GLU A 10 15.98 -13.17 18.18
CA GLU A 10 17.28 -13.37 17.55
C GLU A 10 17.27 -12.94 16.08
N GLY A 11 18.43 -12.46 15.62
CA GLY A 11 18.78 -12.49 14.22
C GLY A 11 19.03 -11.13 13.58
N LEU A 12 20.26 -10.98 13.08
CA LEU A 12 20.70 -10.02 12.06
C LEU A 12 21.12 -8.62 12.53
N ALA A 13 22.35 -8.50 13.08
CA ALA A 13 23.15 -7.27 12.97
C ALA A 13 24.64 -7.47 13.33
N TYR A 14 25.35 -8.35 12.61
CA TYR A 14 26.82 -8.31 12.55
C TYR A 14 27.18 -8.24 11.06
N PRO A 15 27.75 -7.14 10.53
CA PRO A 15 29.07 -6.67 10.94
C PRO A 15 29.23 -5.14 10.86
N LEU A 16 28.76 -4.39 11.87
CA LEU A 16 29.10 -2.95 12.01
C LEU A 16 29.77 -2.61 13.35
N PHE A 17 29.83 -3.56 14.28
CA PHE A 17 30.39 -3.35 15.62
C PHE A 17 31.92 -3.40 15.70
N VAL A 18 32.62 -3.93 14.70
CA VAL A 18 34.08 -4.12 14.80
C VAL A 18 34.87 -2.82 14.53
N ASN A 19 34.28 -1.82 13.86
CA ASN A 19 35.00 -0.57 13.56
C ASN A 19 34.95 0.49 14.67
N LEU A 20 34.05 0.38 15.65
CA LEU A 20 33.99 1.37 16.74
C LEU A 20 34.99 1.08 17.88
N PHE A 21 35.42 -0.16 18.06
CA PHE A 21 36.32 -0.50 19.16
C PHE A 21 37.76 -0.01 18.93
N PHE A 22 38.23 0.04 17.68
CA PHE A 22 39.61 0.42 17.36
C PHE A 22 39.90 1.93 17.47
N LEU A 23 38.89 2.80 17.42
CA LEU A 23 39.09 4.24 17.60
C LEU A 23 39.11 4.68 19.06
N SER A 24 38.67 3.82 19.99
CA SER A 24 38.63 4.17 21.42
C SER A 24 39.99 4.10 22.12
N THR A 25 40.94 3.31 21.59
CA THR A 25 42.24 3.07 22.26
C THR A 25 43.29 4.15 21.98
N ILE A 26 43.12 4.94 20.92
CA ILE A 26 44.10 6.00 20.55
C ILE A 26 43.82 7.32 21.30
N ALA A 27 42.62 7.51 21.84
CA ALA A 27 42.22 8.76 22.48
C ALA A 27 42.64 8.90 23.96
N MET A 28 43.21 7.87 24.59
CA MET A 28 43.68 7.95 25.99
C MET A 28 45.12 8.50 26.10
N LYS A 29 45.39 9.70 25.59
CA LYS A 29 46.64 10.39 25.96
C LYS A 29 46.64 11.90 25.95
N ARG A 30 45.53 12.56 25.65
CA ARG A 30 45.46 14.02 25.71
C ARG A 30 44.18 14.48 26.39
N LYS A 31 44.34 15.30 27.42
CA LYS A 31 43.29 16.02 28.16
C LYS A 31 42.40 16.79 27.19
N LEU A 32 41.36 16.17 26.66
CA LEU A 32 40.30 16.81 25.90
C LEU A 32 39.01 16.00 26.08
N ALA A 33 38.50 16.02 27.31
CA ALA A 33 37.28 15.32 27.70
C ALA A 33 35.98 16.09 27.38
N LEU A 34 36.03 17.19 26.61
CA LEU A 34 34.87 18.07 26.43
C LEU A 34 34.09 17.98 25.10
N PRO A 35 34.61 17.50 23.95
CA PRO A 35 33.77 17.43 22.74
C PRO A 35 33.03 16.09 22.56
N LEU A 36 33.39 15.04 23.29
CA LEU A 36 32.83 13.69 23.08
C LEU A 36 31.43 13.47 23.66
N ILE A 37 30.97 14.33 24.57
CA ILE A 37 29.62 14.23 25.15
C ILE A 37 28.57 14.89 24.25
N LEU A 38 28.95 15.86 23.40
CA LEU A 38 27.99 16.56 22.54
C LEU A 38 27.53 15.73 21.33
N VAL A 39 28.33 14.78 20.87
CA VAL A 39 28.01 13.93 19.70
C VAL A 39 27.03 12.79 20.08
N SER A 40 26.97 12.42 21.36
CA SER A 40 26.07 11.35 21.84
C SER A 40 24.60 11.77 21.95
N TRP A 41 24.29 13.08 21.96
CA TRP A 41 22.91 13.57 22.02
C TRP A 41 22.27 13.70 20.64
N ILE A 42 23.07 13.83 19.57
CA ILE A 42 22.55 13.95 18.20
C ILE A 42 22.10 12.58 17.65
N ALA A 43 22.73 11.48 18.09
CA ALA A 43 22.30 10.14 17.70
C ALA A 43 20.93 9.75 18.29
N LEU A 44 20.56 10.27 19.47
CA LEU A 44 19.30 9.93 20.14
C LEU A 44 18.07 10.65 19.56
N ILE A 45 18.27 11.72 18.77
CA ILE A 45 17.16 12.48 18.17
C ILE A 45 16.74 11.89 16.81
N THR A 46 17.57 11.04 16.20
CA THR A 46 17.23 10.40 14.90
C THR A 46 16.41 9.11 15.02
N VAL A 47 16.26 8.55 16.23
CA VAL A 47 15.37 7.39 16.52
C VAL A 47 14.10 7.86 17.23
N SER A 48 13.52 8.95 16.74
CA SER A 48 12.21 9.45 17.21
C SER A 48 11.46 10.12 16.06
N CYS A 49 11.47 9.47 14.90
CA CYS A 49 10.68 9.88 13.74
C CYS A 49 10.42 8.70 12.80
N THR A 50 9.91 7.59 13.32
CA THR A 50 9.29 6.53 12.50
C THR A 50 8.09 5.97 13.25
N GLY A 51 7.16 6.85 13.64
CA GLY A 51 5.89 6.47 14.24
C GLY A 51 4.81 6.09 13.23
N ASP A 52 4.92 6.52 11.97
CA ASP A 52 3.80 6.47 11.02
C ASP A 52 3.96 5.48 9.85
N VAL A 53 5.04 4.68 9.81
CA VAL A 53 5.31 3.80 8.65
C VAL A 53 4.66 2.41 8.79
N ILE A 54 4.23 2.03 9.99
CA ILE A 54 3.79 0.65 10.26
C ILE A 54 2.31 0.43 9.90
N GLU A 55 1.46 1.45 10.03
CA GLU A 55 0.02 1.30 9.71
C GLU A 55 -0.18 1.02 8.20
N ASP A 56 0.50 1.76 7.32
CA ASP A 56 0.38 1.61 5.86
C ASP A 56 0.78 0.22 5.34
N LEU A 57 1.78 -0.41 5.97
CA LEU A 57 2.24 -1.75 5.60
C LEU A 57 1.27 -2.85 6.04
N SER A 58 0.53 -2.64 7.13
CA SER A 58 -0.50 -3.58 7.58
C SER A 58 -1.71 -3.60 6.63
N LEU A 59 -2.14 -2.43 6.17
CA LEU A 59 -3.24 -2.28 5.21
C LEU A 59 -2.91 -2.94 3.86
N LEU A 60 -1.65 -2.86 3.43
CA LEU A 60 -1.18 -3.52 2.21
C LEU A 60 -1.26 -5.06 2.28
N ARG A 61 -1.02 -5.67 3.45
CA ARG A 61 -1.22 -7.12 3.61
C ARG A 61 -2.69 -7.50 3.54
N GLU A 62 -3.56 -6.61 3.98
CA GLU A 62 -5.00 -6.77 3.90
C GLU A 62 -5.59 -6.38 2.53
N PHE A 63 -4.78 -5.96 1.56
CA PHE A 63 -5.26 -5.68 0.20
C PHE A 63 -5.59 -6.95 -0.62
N VAL A 64 -4.99 -8.09 -0.31
CA VAL A 64 -5.32 -9.36 -0.99
C VAL A 64 -6.67 -9.87 -0.48
N GLY A 65 -7.59 -10.17 -1.39
CA GLY A 65 -8.90 -10.68 -1.02
C GLY A 65 -9.99 -10.44 -2.05
N ARG A 66 -11.23 -10.65 -1.62
CA ARG A 66 -12.43 -10.42 -2.42
C ARG A 66 -13.02 -9.08 -2.05
N TYR A 67 -13.61 -8.42 -3.03
CA TYR A 67 -14.22 -7.12 -2.93
C TYR A 67 -15.55 -7.13 -3.66
N GLY A 68 -16.52 -6.44 -3.10
CA GLY A 68 -17.85 -6.25 -3.66
C GLY A 68 -18.34 -4.83 -3.45
N GLY A 69 -19.05 -4.29 -4.42
CA GLY A 69 -19.58 -2.95 -4.34
C GLY A 69 -20.14 -2.48 -5.66
N SER A 70 -19.81 -1.25 -6.04
CA SER A 70 -20.40 -0.62 -7.21
C SER A 70 -19.49 0.33 -7.95
N ALA A 71 -19.76 0.44 -9.24
CA ALA A 71 -19.26 1.48 -10.12
C ALA A 71 -20.45 2.34 -10.58
N THR A 72 -20.51 3.59 -10.14
CA THR A 72 -21.62 4.51 -10.45
C THR A 72 -21.16 5.52 -11.49
N ASN A 73 -21.89 5.69 -12.58
CA ASN A 73 -21.50 6.59 -13.66
C ASN A 73 -21.46 8.04 -13.13
N SER A 74 -20.29 8.69 -13.25
CA SER A 74 -20.07 10.03 -12.69
C SER A 74 -20.96 11.10 -13.34
N ALA A 75 -21.46 10.86 -14.55
CA ALA A 75 -22.38 11.76 -15.25
C ALA A 75 -23.86 11.41 -15.02
N ASN A 76 -24.17 10.21 -14.52
CA ASN A 76 -25.53 9.75 -14.30
C ASN A 76 -25.60 8.75 -13.12
N SER A 77 -25.96 9.22 -11.94
CA SER A 77 -26.00 8.39 -10.73
C SER A 77 -27.02 7.24 -10.76
N ALA A 78 -27.98 7.26 -11.69
CA ALA A 78 -28.90 6.14 -11.90
C ALA A 78 -28.26 4.99 -12.70
N ASP A 79 -27.20 5.25 -13.47
CA ASP A 79 -26.42 4.22 -14.15
C ASP A 79 -25.37 3.66 -13.18
N LYS A 80 -25.80 2.67 -12.41
CA LYS A 80 -24.98 1.97 -11.43
C LYS A 80 -24.76 0.52 -11.85
N LYS A 81 -23.49 0.11 -11.87
CA LYS A 81 -23.07 -1.27 -12.14
C LYS A 81 -22.62 -1.92 -10.83
N THR A 82 -23.04 -3.16 -10.61
CA THR A 82 -22.50 -4.00 -9.52
C THR A 82 -21.11 -4.45 -9.91
N MET A 83 -20.15 -4.31 -8.99
CA MET A 83 -18.76 -4.65 -9.24
C MET A 83 -18.29 -5.65 -8.18
N SER A 84 -17.55 -6.66 -8.62
CA SER A 84 -16.79 -7.55 -7.76
C SER A 84 -15.36 -7.65 -8.28
N MET A 85 -14.40 -7.73 -7.36
CA MET A 85 -12.98 -7.83 -7.67
C MET A 85 -12.35 -8.83 -6.71
N THR A 86 -11.49 -9.72 -7.20
CA THR A 86 -10.71 -10.62 -6.37
C THR A 86 -9.24 -10.39 -6.67
N ILE A 87 -8.50 -9.86 -5.71
CA ILE A 87 -7.05 -9.69 -5.80
C ILE A 87 -6.38 -10.94 -5.25
N THR A 88 -5.53 -11.57 -6.06
CA THR A 88 -4.77 -12.78 -5.70
C THR A 88 -3.29 -12.49 -5.40
N SER A 89 -2.75 -11.40 -5.96
CA SER A 89 -1.43 -10.88 -5.66
C SER A 89 -1.53 -9.38 -5.43
N GLY A 90 -1.16 -8.93 -4.23
CA GLY A 90 -1.07 -7.52 -3.86
C GLY A 90 0.32 -6.93 -4.05
N ASP A 91 1.30 -7.74 -4.47
CA ASP A 91 2.65 -7.27 -4.79
C ASP A 91 2.66 -6.47 -6.10
N ASN A 92 3.83 -5.99 -6.54
CA ASN A 92 3.99 -5.36 -7.85
C ASN A 92 4.56 -6.39 -8.86
N PRO A 93 3.78 -6.88 -9.84
CA PRO A 93 2.46 -6.39 -10.24
C PRO A 93 1.29 -6.97 -9.45
N VAL A 94 0.25 -6.14 -9.30
CA VAL A 94 -1.04 -6.56 -8.74
C VAL A 94 -1.70 -7.48 -9.76
N ALA A 95 -2.29 -8.57 -9.29
CA ALA A 95 -3.02 -9.52 -10.13
C ALA A 95 -4.33 -9.94 -9.47
N GLY A 96 -5.35 -10.18 -10.29
CA GLY A 96 -6.67 -10.59 -9.83
C GLY A 96 -7.66 -10.79 -10.96
N THR A 97 -8.94 -10.89 -10.59
CA THR A 97 -10.08 -10.97 -11.50
C THR A 97 -11.16 -9.97 -11.12
N TYR A 98 -12.04 -9.64 -12.05
CA TYR A 98 -13.18 -8.76 -11.81
C TYR A 98 -14.44 -9.24 -12.53
N SER A 99 -15.57 -8.74 -12.05
CA SER A 99 -16.88 -8.80 -12.70
C SER A 99 -17.56 -7.44 -12.56
N LEU A 100 -18.13 -6.95 -13.66
CA LEU A 100 -18.89 -5.71 -13.73
C LEU A 100 -20.23 -5.99 -14.41
N SER A 101 -21.32 -5.85 -13.67
CA SER A 101 -22.67 -6.23 -14.12
C SER A 101 -23.62 -5.03 -14.07
N GLY A 102 -24.31 -4.75 -15.18
CA GLY A 102 -25.27 -3.65 -15.26
C GLY A 102 -25.92 -3.58 -16.64
N GLY A 103 -27.17 -3.07 -16.71
CA GLY A 103 -27.88 -2.92 -17.99
C GLY A 103 -28.11 -4.24 -18.76
N GLY A 104 -28.18 -5.37 -18.06
CA GLY A 104 -28.35 -6.71 -18.66
C GLY A 104 -27.07 -7.33 -19.23
N VAL A 105 -25.92 -6.67 -19.08
CA VAL A 105 -24.62 -7.15 -19.55
C VAL A 105 -23.71 -7.43 -18.35
N THR A 106 -22.89 -8.47 -18.45
CA THR A 106 -21.85 -8.79 -17.47
C THR A 106 -20.50 -8.89 -18.19
N ALA A 107 -19.55 -8.05 -17.80
CA ALA A 107 -18.17 -8.13 -18.23
C ALA A 107 -17.33 -8.79 -17.13
N GLN A 108 -16.50 -9.76 -17.48
CA GLN A 108 -15.58 -10.44 -16.56
C GLN A 108 -14.20 -10.52 -17.20
N GLY A 109 -13.18 -10.55 -16.36
CA GLY A 109 -11.83 -10.82 -16.80
C GLY A 109 -10.78 -10.54 -15.74
N ASN A 110 -9.60 -10.14 -16.18
CA ASN A 110 -8.43 -10.01 -15.34
C ASN A 110 -8.19 -8.58 -14.86
N VAL A 111 -7.65 -8.47 -13.65
CA VAL A 111 -7.12 -7.24 -13.06
C VAL A 111 -5.61 -7.33 -13.07
N THR A 112 -4.95 -6.29 -13.57
CA THR A 112 -3.49 -6.16 -13.51
C THR A 112 -3.13 -4.73 -13.13
N GLY A 113 -1.99 -4.50 -12.51
CA GLY A 113 -1.55 -3.12 -12.25
C GLY A 113 -0.45 -3.00 -11.23
N THR A 114 -0.44 -1.86 -10.54
CA THR A 114 0.57 -1.52 -9.54
C THR A 114 -0.08 -0.99 -8.28
N VAL A 115 0.56 -1.25 -7.14
CA VAL A 115 0.26 -0.60 -5.88
C VAL A 115 1.51 0.15 -5.39
N LEU A 116 1.33 1.37 -4.88
CA LEU A 116 2.38 2.17 -4.27
C LEU A 116 1.83 2.80 -2.99
N GLY A 117 2.23 2.25 -1.83
CA GLY A 117 1.55 2.57 -0.57
C GLY A 117 0.08 2.15 -0.65
N LEU A 118 -0.84 3.07 -0.34
CA LEU A 118 -2.27 2.83 -0.48
C LEU A 118 -2.84 3.15 -1.86
N ILE A 119 -2.02 3.66 -2.79
CA ILE A 119 -2.46 4.10 -4.11
C ILE A 119 -2.47 2.93 -5.09
N LEU A 120 -3.60 2.75 -5.77
CA LEU A 120 -3.85 1.68 -6.72
C LEU A 120 -3.98 2.24 -8.14
N ASN A 121 -3.25 1.64 -9.07
CA ASN A 121 -3.38 1.92 -10.50
C ASN A 121 -3.57 0.60 -11.25
N LEU A 122 -4.81 0.29 -11.62
CA LEU A 122 -5.24 -1.02 -12.10
C LEU A 122 -5.83 -0.92 -13.51
N THR A 123 -5.77 -2.03 -14.23
CA THR A 123 -6.38 -2.24 -15.54
C THR A 123 -7.28 -3.46 -15.47
N PHE A 124 -8.55 -3.27 -15.84
CA PHE A 124 -9.58 -4.29 -15.95
C PHE A 124 -9.72 -4.69 -17.41
N LYS A 125 -9.21 -5.87 -17.77
CA LYS A 125 -9.24 -6.40 -19.14
C LYS A 125 -10.27 -7.52 -19.24
N PRO A 126 -11.30 -7.41 -20.09
CA PRO A 126 -12.31 -8.47 -20.24
C PRO A 126 -11.73 -9.70 -20.95
N ASP A 127 -12.24 -10.88 -20.59
CA ASP A 127 -11.84 -12.16 -21.20
C ASP A 127 -12.36 -12.30 -22.65
N ALA A 128 -13.54 -11.73 -22.91
CA ALA A 128 -14.12 -11.61 -24.23
C ALA A 128 -13.90 -10.20 -24.80
N THR A 129 -14.33 -9.99 -26.05
CA THR A 129 -14.40 -8.63 -26.61
C THR A 129 -15.25 -7.73 -25.72
N GLY A 130 -14.69 -6.59 -25.33
CA GLY A 130 -15.36 -5.64 -24.46
C GLY A 130 -14.47 -4.46 -24.12
N THR A 131 -14.98 -3.60 -23.24
CA THR A 131 -14.26 -2.41 -22.78
C THR A 131 -13.16 -2.79 -21.80
N THR A 132 -11.93 -2.38 -22.10
CA THR A 132 -10.87 -2.32 -21.10
C THR A 132 -11.05 -1.05 -20.29
N TYR A 133 -10.99 -1.16 -18.97
CA TYR A 133 -11.05 -0.01 -18.08
C TYR A 133 -9.73 0.22 -17.36
N THR A 134 -9.39 1.48 -17.15
CA THR A 134 -8.31 1.90 -16.26
C THR A 134 -8.89 2.42 -14.97
N PHE A 135 -8.28 2.09 -13.83
CA PHE A 135 -8.73 2.51 -12.51
C PHE A 135 -7.60 3.13 -11.72
N SER A 136 -7.90 4.27 -11.12
CA SER A 136 -7.05 4.97 -10.17
C SER A 136 -7.83 5.12 -8.87
N GLY A 137 -7.29 4.58 -7.79
CA GLY A 137 -7.98 4.59 -6.49
C GLY A 137 -7.05 4.46 -5.31
N THR A 138 -7.64 4.33 -4.13
CA THR A 138 -6.94 4.25 -2.85
C THR A 138 -7.60 3.24 -1.92
N ILE A 139 -6.80 2.56 -1.11
CA ILE A 139 -7.26 1.84 0.08
C ILE A 139 -7.55 2.88 1.17
N VAL A 140 -8.76 2.92 1.73
CA VAL A 140 -9.23 4.07 2.54
C VAL A 140 -9.32 3.81 4.04
N ASP A 141 -9.31 2.56 4.48
CA ASP A 141 -9.45 2.23 5.90
C ASP A 141 -8.84 0.88 6.29
N ALA A 142 -8.91 0.57 7.58
CA ALA A 142 -8.47 -0.68 8.19
C ALA A 142 -9.28 -1.93 7.78
N ASN A 143 -10.36 -1.78 7.01
CA ASN A 143 -11.04 -2.93 6.41
C ASN A 143 -10.58 -3.14 4.96
N ALA A 144 -9.52 -2.43 4.56
CA ALA A 144 -9.00 -2.36 3.21
C ALA A 144 -10.06 -1.98 2.16
N ASN A 145 -11.06 -1.15 2.52
CA ASN A 145 -12.04 -0.65 1.55
C ASN A 145 -11.34 0.14 0.44
N ILE A 146 -11.83 0.03 -0.79
CA ILE A 146 -11.22 0.64 -1.97
C ILE A 146 -12.19 1.63 -2.59
N THR A 147 -11.73 2.86 -2.81
CA THR A 147 -12.48 3.86 -3.58
C THR A 147 -11.63 4.39 -4.72
N GLY A 148 -12.27 4.90 -5.77
CA GLY A 148 -11.54 5.51 -6.87
C GLY A 148 -12.39 5.79 -8.08
N THR A 149 -11.70 6.01 -9.19
CA THR A 149 -12.33 6.25 -10.49
C THR A 149 -11.92 5.16 -11.47
N MET A 150 -12.89 4.63 -12.19
CA MET A 150 -12.69 3.75 -13.34
C MET A 150 -13.13 4.47 -14.62
N SER A 151 -12.34 4.38 -15.70
CA SER A 151 -12.65 4.98 -17.00
C SER A 151 -12.41 4.00 -18.15
N GLY A 152 -13.20 4.14 -19.21
CA GLY A 152 -13.10 3.29 -20.40
C GLY A 152 -13.87 3.88 -21.58
N MET A 153 -13.81 3.22 -22.73
CA MET A 153 -14.55 3.63 -23.93
C MET A 153 -15.72 2.67 -24.18
N GLU A 154 -16.94 3.13 -23.95
CA GLU A 154 -18.18 2.39 -24.23
C GLU A 154 -18.92 3.06 -25.40
N ALA A 155 -19.29 2.28 -26.43
CA ALA A 155 -20.01 2.78 -27.62
C ALA A 155 -19.39 4.06 -28.25
N GLY A 156 -18.06 4.14 -28.29
CA GLY A 156 -17.33 5.28 -28.86
C GLY A 156 -17.30 6.54 -28.00
N LYS A 157 -17.74 6.46 -26.74
CA LYS A 157 -17.66 7.57 -25.77
C LYS A 157 -16.85 7.16 -24.56
N THR A 158 -16.08 8.11 -24.02
CA THR A 158 -15.43 7.93 -22.72
C THR A 158 -16.50 7.93 -21.64
N VAL A 159 -16.51 6.87 -20.84
CA VAL A 159 -17.32 6.74 -19.63
C VAL A 159 -16.40 6.79 -18.41
N LYS A 160 -16.91 7.37 -17.33
CA LYS A 160 -16.22 7.48 -16.04
C LYS A 160 -17.18 7.00 -14.96
N TYR A 161 -16.66 6.15 -14.07
CA TYR A 161 -17.38 5.59 -12.96
C TYR A 161 -16.66 5.92 -11.66
N ASP A 162 -17.41 6.35 -10.65
CA ASP A 162 -16.96 6.41 -9.27
C ASP A 162 -17.18 5.04 -8.64
N VAL A 163 -16.10 4.46 -8.14
CA VAL A 163 -16.05 3.09 -7.65
C VAL A 163 -15.91 3.10 -6.13
N ASP A 164 -16.75 2.30 -5.49
CA ASP A 164 -16.73 2.02 -4.05
C ASP A 164 -16.83 0.51 -3.87
N LEU A 165 -15.79 -0.08 -3.28
CA LEU A 165 -15.60 -1.51 -3.11
C LEU A 165 -15.26 -1.81 -1.65
N LYS A 166 -15.98 -2.78 -1.09
CA LYS A 166 -15.78 -3.25 0.28
C LYS A 166 -15.28 -4.68 0.27
N LYS A 167 -14.38 -4.99 1.19
CA LYS A 167 -13.82 -6.32 1.33
C LYS A 167 -14.82 -7.31 1.92
#